data_AF-A0A497FFI7-F1
#
_entry.id   AF-A0A497FFI7-F1
#
_cell.length_a   1.000
_cell.length_b   1.000
_cell.length_c   1.000
_cell.angle_alpha   90.00
_cell.angle_beta   90.00
_cell.angle_gamma   90.00
#
_symmetry.space_group_name_H-M   'P 1'
#
loop_
_entity.id
_entity.type
_entity.pdbx_description
1 polymer ?
#
loop_
_entity_poly.entity_id
_entity_poly.type
_entity_poly.pdbx_seq_one_letter_code
_entity_poly.pdbx_strand_id
1 'polypeptide(L)'
;MALLQAARYYVLTGDLQKAKSFGLNRAIFYAWLKYYGPQSSKVSRSGRRFYIPGEETRGGGRSMVKVFGPGSEEVPVGPSGWFEMGGKEQRPEDFDRQIRAKVEAIAPWDEVWQKAVEYVKKFPTTVLRDPQKFFEYVYKPVRDHFVERVLKRETTQKVTLLDLLQEQEEK
;
A
#
# COMPACT_ATOMS: atom_id res chain seq x y z
N MET A 1 4.90 3.13 -3.80
CA MET A 1 4.30 3.00 -2.45
C MET A 1 2.78 2.84 -2.51
N ALA A 2 2.04 3.83 -3.05
CA ALA A 2 0.58 3.87 -2.98
C ALA A 2 -0.14 2.60 -3.49
N LEU A 3 0.25 2.12 -4.67
CA LEU A 3 -0.31 0.90 -5.28
C LEU A 3 -0.22 -0.33 -4.36
N LEU A 4 0.97 -0.58 -3.80
CA LEU A 4 1.19 -1.76 -2.94
C LEU A 4 0.49 -1.64 -1.59
N GLN A 5 0.40 -0.44 -1.02
CA GLN A 5 -0.39 -0.22 0.21
C GLN A 5 -1.90 -0.36 -0.04
N ALA A 6 -2.39 0.06 -1.21
CA ALA A 6 -3.78 -0.20 -1.61
C ALA A 6 -4.02 -1.70 -1.78
N ALA A 7 -3.15 -2.41 -2.51
CA ALA A 7 -3.25 -3.86 -2.67
C ALA A 7 -3.21 -4.60 -1.32
N ARG A 8 -2.33 -4.19 -0.39
CA ARG A 8 -2.28 -4.67 1.00
C ARG A 8 -3.61 -4.54 1.72
N TYR A 9 -4.20 -3.35 1.68
CA TYR A 9 -5.48 -3.09 2.32
C TYR A 9 -6.58 -3.97 1.71
N TYR A 10 -6.65 -4.03 0.39
CA TYR A 10 -7.62 -4.83 -0.34
C TYR A 10 -7.49 -6.32 -0.01
N VAL A 11 -6.27 -6.87 0.01
CA VAL A 11 -6.03 -8.28 0.37
C VAL A 11 -6.50 -8.61 1.79
N LEU A 12 -6.41 -7.66 2.72
CA LEU A 12 -6.80 -7.88 4.12
C LEU A 12 -8.29 -7.63 4.40
N THR A 13 -9.00 -6.88 3.56
CA THR A 13 -10.35 -6.38 3.87
C THR A 13 -11.39 -6.64 2.77
N GLY A 14 -10.97 -6.77 1.52
CA GLY A 14 -11.84 -6.84 0.34
C GLY A 14 -12.42 -5.49 -0.10
N ASP A 15 -12.17 -4.38 0.59
CA ASP A 15 -12.74 -3.07 0.25
C ASP A 15 -11.80 -2.27 -0.68
N LEU A 16 -12.18 -2.18 -1.96
CA LEU A 16 -11.40 -1.49 -2.98
C LEU A 16 -11.38 0.04 -2.80
N GLN A 17 -12.49 0.64 -2.35
CA GLN A 17 -12.57 2.10 -2.22
C GLN A 17 -11.71 2.56 -1.04
N LYS A 18 -11.83 1.87 0.10
CA LYS A 18 -10.96 2.11 1.25
C LYS A 18 -9.50 1.77 0.95
N ALA A 19 -9.23 0.75 0.14
CA ALA A 19 -7.88 0.45 -0.31
C ALA A 19 -7.22 1.62 -1.04
N LYS A 20 -7.93 2.24 -1.99
CA LYS A 20 -7.45 3.43 -2.70
C LYS A 20 -7.16 4.60 -1.75
N SER A 21 -8.11 4.90 -0.87
CA SER A 21 -7.96 5.94 0.16
C SER A 21 -6.73 5.69 1.05
N PHE A 22 -6.59 4.46 1.56
CA PHE A 22 -5.49 4.05 2.42
C PHE A 22 -4.14 4.10 1.71
N GLY A 23 -4.06 3.56 0.49
CA GLY A 23 -2.83 3.54 -0.29
C GLY A 23 -2.29 4.94 -0.56
N LEU A 24 -3.17 5.87 -0.92
CA LEU A 24 -2.80 7.27 -1.10
C LEU A 24 -2.31 7.90 0.22
N ASN A 25 -3.06 7.73 1.31
CA ASN A 25 -2.72 8.26 2.63
C ASN A 25 -1.33 7.79 3.09
N ARG A 26 -1.04 6.47 3.01
CA ARG A 26 0.27 5.93 3.41
C ARG A 26 1.40 6.45 2.54
N ALA A 27 1.18 6.63 1.23
CA ALA A 27 2.19 7.19 0.36
C ALA A 27 2.55 8.64 0.74
N ILE A 28 1.54 9.46 1.06
CA ILE A 28 1.75 10.85 1.53
C ILE A 28 2.47 10.82 2.89
N PHE A 29 2.03 9.97 3.81
CA PHE A 29 2.64 9.83 5.13
C PHE A 29 4.13 9.48 5.07
N TYR A 30 4.51 8.47 4.27
CA TYR A 30 5.91 8.09 4.11
C TYR A 30 6.74 9.15 3.37
N ALA A 31 6.15 9.88 2.42
CA ALA A 31 6.82 11.01 1.81
C ALA A 31 7.12 12.07 2.88
N TRP A 32 6.13 12.46 3.67
CA TRP A 32 6.31 13.40 4.78
C TRP A 32 7.37 12.91 5.79
N LEU A 33 7.32 11.65 6.21
CA LEU A 33 8.35 11.06 7.10
C LEU A 33 9.75 11.13 6.50
N LYS A 34 9.90 10.94 5.19
CA LYS A 34 11.22 11.05 4.54
C LYS A 34 11.75 12.48 4.58
N TYR A 35 10.90 13.48 4.37
CA TYR A 35 11.29 14.89 4.35
C TYR A 35 11.53 15.45 5.75
N TYR A 36 10.71 15.07 6.74
CA TYR A 36 10.75 15.65 8.09
C TYR A 36 11.35 14.72 9.15
N GLY A 37 11.50 13.43 8.88
CA GLY A 37 11.97 12.41 9.84
C GLY A 37 13.38 12.64 10.41
N PRO A 38 14.38 13.07 9.61
CA PRO A 38 15.70 13.41 10.15
C PRO A 38 15.66 14.60 11.11
N GLN A 39 14.81 15.60 10.84
CA GLN A 39 14.65 16.79 11.69
C GLN A 39 13.74 16.55 12.91
N SER A 40 12.79 15.61 12.83
CA SER A 40 11.89 15.25 13.93
C SER A 40 12.52 14.28 14.94
N SER A 41 13.67 13.67 14.62
CA SER A 41 14.40 12.76 15.52
C SER A 41 14.93 13.41 16.81
N LYS A 42 14.89 14.75 16.91
CA LYS A 42 15.12 15.49 18.17
C LYS A 42 13.85 15.62 19.03
N VAL A 43 12.69 15.22 18.54
CA VAL A 43 11.40 15.38 19.22
C VAL A 43 10.70 14.03 19.36
N SER A 44 10.82 13.50 20.58
CA SER A 44 10.06 12.40 21.20
C SER A 44 10.50 10.96 20.94
N ARG A 45 11.24 10.43 21.93
CA ARG A 45 11.30 9.00 22.30
C ARG A 45 10.07 8.56 23.12
N SER A 46 8.92 9.22 22.99
CA SER A 46 7.71 8.86 23.72
C SER A 46 6.56 8.74 22.73
N GLY A 47 6.10 7.51 22.49
CA GLY A 47 5.05 7.21 21.52
C GLY A 47 3.71 7.87 21.84
N ARG A 48 3.49 9.10 21.36
CA ARG A 48 2.16 9.73 21.20
C ARG A 48 2.28 10.99 20.33
N ARG A 49 1.58 10.95 19.20
CA ARG A 49 1.29 12.03 18.22
C ARG A 49 2.50 12.60 17.46
N PHE A 50 2.57 12.24 16.17
CA PHE A 50 3.38 12.99 15.21
C PHE A 50 2.69 14.32 14.93
N TYR A 51 3.35 15.43 15.25
CA TYR A 51 2.90 16.77 14.86
C TYR A 51 3.01 16.90 13.33
N ILE A 52 1.89 17.10 12.64
CA ILE A 52 1.86 17.31 11.18
C ILE A 52 1.60 18.81 10.93
N PRO A 53 2.57 19.61 10.45
CA PRO A 53 2.37 21.04 10.18
C PRO A 53 1.09 21.33 9.40
N GLY A 54 0.25 22.25 9.90
CA GLY A 54 -1.15 22.44 9.49
C GLY A 54 -2.18 21.87 10.48
N GLU A 55 -1.72 21.30 11.59
CA GLU A 55 -2.52 20.81 12.72
C GLU A 55 -3.11 21.94 13.58
N GLU A 56 -3.76 22.94 12.96
CA GLU A 56 -4.69 23.76 13.75
C GLU A 56 -5.79 22.85 14.26
N THR A 57 -5.86 22.72 15.59
CA THR A 57 -6.87 22.04 16.37
C THR A 57 -8.24 22.65 16.10
N ARG A 58 -8.84 22.34 14.94
CA ARG A 58 -10.29 22.41 14.79
C ARG A 58 -10.86 21.39 15.78
N GLY A 59 -11.47 21.90 16.85
CA GLY A 59 -11.90 21.20 18.06
C GLY A 59 -12.94 20.08 17.92
N GLY A 60 -12.83 19.22 16.92
CA GLY A 60 -13.49 17.91 16.88
C GLY A 60 -12.41 16.84 16.92
N GLY A 61 -12.44 15.96 17.91
CA GLY A 61 -11.48 14.86 18.01
C GLY A 61 -11.45 14.07 16.70
N ARG A 62 -10.31 14.06 16.00
CA ARG A 62 -10.14 13.24 14.80
C ARG A 62 -10.37 11.79 15.18
N SER A 63 -11.29 11.14 14.49
CA SER A 63 -11.53 9.72 14.69
C SER A 63 -10.31 8.95 14.18
N MET A 64 -9.71 8.13 15.04
CA MET A 64 -8.60 7.26 14.69
C MET A 64 -9.14 5.85 14.56
N VAL A 65 -8.77 5.13 13.50
CA VAL A 65 -9.18 3.74 13.30
C VAL A 65 -7.98 2.81 13.29
N LYS A 66 -8.12 1.66 13.96
CA LYS A 66 -7.17 0.54 13.85
C LYS A 66 -7.45 -0.20 12.55
N VAL A 67 -6.54 -0.06 11.60
CA VAL A 67 -6.78 -0.44 10.19
C VAL A 67 -6.97 -1.95 9.98
N PHE A 68 -6.26 -2.80 10.71
CA PHE A 68 -6.29 -4.26 10.55
C PHE A 68 -6.56 -5.01 11.87
N GLY A 69 -7.26 -4.37 12.80
CA GLY A 69 -7.62 -4.92 14.10
C GLY A 69 -6.64 -4.57 15.23
N PRO A 70 -6.76 -5.22 16.40
CA PRO A 70 -5.93 -4.90 17.57
C PRO A 70 -4.43 -5.00 17.27
N GLY A 71 -3.67 -3.97 17.66
CA GLY A 71 -2.21 -3.91 17.47
C GLY A 71 -1.76 -3.49 16.07
N SER A 72 -2.67 -3.17 15.15
CA SER A 72 -2.33 -2.59 13.84
C SER A 72 -2.06 -1.09 13.92
N GLU A 73 -1.63 -0.49 12.80
CA GLU A 73 -1.53 0.96 12.69
C GLU A 73 -2.87 1.66 12.94
N GLU A 74 -2.81 2.80 13.63
CA GLU A 74 -3.91 3.73 13.82
C GLU A 74 -3.76 4.87 12.81
N VAL A 75 -4.82 5.13 12.05
CA VAL A 75 -4.82 6.16 11.00
C VAL A 75 -6.01 7.10 11.20
N PRO A 76 -5.82 8.42 11.08
CA PRO A 76 -6.93 9.38 11.11
C PRO A 76 -7.93 9.12 9.98
N VAL A 77 -9.21 9.28 10.28
CA VAL A 77 -10.28 9.34 9.28
C VAL A 77 -11.09 10.62 9.41
N GLY A 78 -11.47 11.17 8.27
CA GLY A 78 -12.33 12.35 8.18
C GLY A 78 -13.81 12.03 8.39
N PRO A 79 -14.68 13.06 8.37
CA PRO A 79 -16.12 12.91 8.59
C PRO A 79 -16.83 12.00 7.59
N SER A 80 -16.32 11.90 6.35
CA SER A 80 -16.87 11.02 5.32
C SER A 80 -16.37 9.57 5.46
N GLY A 81 -15.55 9.30 6.49
CA GLY A 81 -14.94 8.01 6.75
C GLY A 81 -13.67 7.73 5.93
N TRP A 82 -13.22 8.63 5.06
CA TRP A 82 -11.98 8.43 4.30
C TRP A 82 -10.75 8.65 5.17
N PHE A 83 -9.65 7.97 4.86
CA PHE A 83 -8.38 8.23 5.55
C PHE A 83 -7.93 9.66 5.30
N GLU A 84 -7.39 10.31 6.33
CA GLU A 84 -6.99 11.71 6.24
C GLU A 84 -5.57 11.95 6.73
N MET A 85 -4.99 13.03 6.25
CA MET A 85 -3.71 13.55 6.72
C MET A 85 -3.76 15.08 6.66
N GLY A 86 -3.40 15.74 7.76
CA GLY A 86 -3.44 17.20 7.85
C GLY A 86 -4.85 17.79 7.66
N GLY A 87 -5.91 17.08 8.05
CA GLY A 87 -7.31 17.52 7.89
C GLY A 87 -7.83 17.49 6.44
N LYS A 88 -7.11 16.85 5.53
CA LYS A 88 -7.58 16.59 4.17
C LYS A 88 -7.85 15.09 4.04
N GLU A 89 -9.05 14.73 3.60
CA GLU A 89 -9.39 13.36 3.24
C GLU A 89 -8.66 12.93 1.94
N GLN A 90 -8.25 11.67 1.87
CA GLN A 90 -7.68 11.05 0.68
C GLN A 90 -8.76 10.19 0.04
N ARG A 91 -9.46 10.74 -0.95
CA ARG A 91 -10.59 10.04 -1.57
C ARG A 91 -10.13 9.01 -2.60
N PRO A 92 -10.95 8.00 -2.91
CA PRO A 92 -10.63 7.06 -3.99
C PRO A 92 -10.37 7.74 -5.34
N GLU A 93 -11.11 8.81 -5.64
CA GLU A 93 -10.95 9.57 -6.89
C GLU A 93 -9.61 10.33 -6.93
N ASP A 94 -9.10 10.73 -5.76
CA ASP A 94 -7.77 11.34 -5.66
C ASP A 94 -6.67 10.33 -5.96
N PHE A 95 -6.86 9.08 -5.54
CA PHE A 95 -5.96 7.98 -5.87
C PHE A 95 -5.99 7.73 -7.38
N ASP A 96 -7.18 7.68 -7.99
CA ASP A 96 -7.28 7.44 -9.43
C ASP A 96 -6.59 8.56 -10.23
N ARG A 97 -6.86 9.82 -9.87
CA ARG A 97 -6.26 10.98 -10.51
C ARG A 97 -4.73 11.03 -10.37
N GLN A 98 -4.18 10.63 -9.22
CA GLN A 98 -2.75 10.82 -8.93
C GLN A 98 -1.89 9.59 -9.15
N ILE A 99 -2.46 8.41 -8.95
CA ILE A 99 -1.74 7.12 -8.94
C ILE A 99 -2.13 6.32 -10.17
N ARG A 100 -3.42 6.05 -10.38
CA ARG A 100 -3.88 5.24 -11.53
C ARG A 100 -3.44 5.87 -12.85
N ALA A 101 -3.63 7.18 -13.04
CA ALA A 101 -3.20 7.87 -14.25
C ALA A 101 -1.69 7.71 -14.55
N LYS A 102 -0.83 7.67 -13.51
CA LYS A 102 0.61 7.45 -13.67
C LYS A 102 0.96 5.99 -13.95
N VAL A 103 0.19 5.06 -13.39
CA VAL A 103 0.35 3.63 -13.61
C VAL A 103 -0.09 3.25 -15.02
N GLU A 104 -1.21 3.79 -15.49
CA GLU A 104 -1.75 3.55 -16.83
C GLU A 104 -0.84 4.04 -17.96
N ALA A 105 0.05 4.99 -17.67
CA ALA A 105 1.11 5.39 -18.60
C ALA A 105 2.17 4.29 -18.84
N ILE A 106 2.20 3.24 -18.01
CA ILE A 106 3.16 2.13 -18.08
C ILE A 106 2.51 0.86 -18.62
N ALA A 107 1.33 0.49 -18.09
CA ALA A 107 0.58 -0.70 -18.48
C ALA A 107 -0.91 -0.56 -18.09
N PRO A 108 -1.84 -1.31 -18.69
CA PRO A 108 -3.26 -1.26 -18.35
C PRO A 108 -3.53 -1.41 -16.86
N TRP A 109 -4.43 -0.59 -16.31
CA TRP A 109 -4.71 -0.56 -14.86
C TRP A 109 -5.09 -1.94 -14.32
N ASP A 110 -5.98 -2.65 -15.00
CA ASP A 110 -6.49 -3.94 -14.53
C ASP A 110 -5.37 -4.97 -14.40
N GLU A 111 -4.44 -5.00 -15.36
CA GLU A 111 -3.27 -5.86 -15.32
C GLU A 111 -2.35 -5.49 -14.14
N VAL A 112 -2.02 -4.20 -13.99
CA VAL A 112 -1.13 -3.74 -12.92
C VAL A 112 -1.75 -3.99 -11.55
N TRP A 113 -3.04 -3.72 -11.39
CA TRP A 113 -3.78 -3.96 -10.16
C TRP A 113 -3.80 -5.45 -9.82
N GLN A 114 -4.14 -6.31 -10.79
CA GLN A 114 -4.14 -7.75 -10.61
C GLN A 114 -2.77 -8.26 -10.14
N LYS A 115 -1.69 -7.89 -10.86
CA LYS A 115 -0.33 -8.31 -10.51
C LYS A 115 0.10 -7.79 -9.13
N ALA A 116 -0.29 -6.58 -8.76
CA ALA A 116 -0.02 -6.04 -7.43
C ALA A 116 -0.73 -6.83 -6.33
N VAL A 117 -2.00 -7.18 -6.54
CA VAL A 117 -2.77 -8.00 -5.59
C VAL A 117 -2.20 -9.42 -5.50
N GLU A 118 -1.89 -10.06 -6.63
CA GLU A 118 -1.27 -11.39 -6.67
C GLU A 118 0.09 -11.41 -5.98
N TYR A 119 0.91 -10.38 -6.20
CA TYR A 119 2.19 -10.22 -5.51
C TYR A 119 2.02 -10.13 -4.00
N VAL A 120 1.12 -9.27 -3.52
CA VAL A 120 0.88 -9.07 -2.08
C VAL A 120 0.30 -10.32 -1.42
N LYS A 121 -0.56 -11.09 -2.11
CA LYS A 121 -1.14 -12.35 -1.60
C LYS A 121 -0.10 -13.42 -1.28
N LYS A 122 1.12 -13.33 -1.84
CA LYS A 122 2.21 -14.29 -1.57
C LYS A 122 2.77 -14.18 -0.14
N PHE A 123 2.44 -13.13 0.60
CA PHE A 123 2.98 -12.86 1.93
C PHE A 123 1.97 -13.21 3.04
N PRO A 124 2.44 -13.72 4.20
CA PRO A 124 1.55 -14.09 5.29
C PRO A 124 0.89 -12.86 5.92
N THR A 125 -0.31 -13.05 6.46
CA THR A 125 -1.08 -11.99 7.14
C THR A 125 -0.29 -11.30 8.25
N THR A 126 0.59 -12.00 8.95
CA THR A 126 1.47 -11.44 9.99
C THR A 126 2.47 -10.42 9.45
N VAL A 127 2.94 -10.59 8.21
CA VAL A 127 3.76 -9.59 7.50
C VAL A 127 2.90 -8.46 6.98
N LEU A 128 1.72 -8.77 6.45
CA LEU A 128 0.82 -7.76 5.88
C LEU A 128 0.20 -6.86 6.96
N ARG A 129 -0.04 -7.31 8.19
CA ARG A 129 -0.64 -6.47 9.24
C ARG A 129 0.36 -5.53 9.91
N ASP A 130 1.64 -5.87 9.88
CA ASP A 130 2.73 -5.11 10.49
C ASP A 130 3.31 -4.10 9.48
N PRO A 131 3.21 -2.77 9.73
CA PRO A 131 3.69 -1.76 8.79
C PRO A 131 5.19 -1.85 8.48
N GLN A 132 6.01 -2.23 9.47
CA GLN A 132 7.46 -2.33 9.33
C GLN A 132 7.83 -3.56 8.51
N LYS A 133 7.22 -4.71 8.81
CA LYS A 133 7.42 -5.93 8.02
C LYS A 133 6.93 -5.77 6.59
N PHE A 134 5.77 -5.13 6.40
CA PHE A 134 5.29 -4.82 5.05
C PHE A 134 6.30 -3.96 4.28
N PHE A 135 6.83 -2.90 4.91
CA PHE A 135 7.84 -2.05 4.29
C PHE A 135 9.10 -2.83 3.88
N GLU A 136 9.66 -3.62 4.80
CA GLU A 136 10.92 -4.33 4.58
C GLU A 136 10.80 -5.53 3.64
N TYR A 137 9.76 -6.36 3.78
CA TYR A 137 9.66 -7.62 3.05
C TYR A 137 8.81 -7.56 1.79
N VAL A 138 7.86 -6.62 1.71
CA VAL A 138 6.93 -6.52 0.56
C VAL A 138 7.28 -5.34 -0.31
N TYR A 139 7.42 -4.15 0.27
CA TYR A 139 7.60 -2.94 -0.52
C TYR A 139 9.03 -2.75 -1.01
N LYS A 140 10.00 -2.71 -0.10
CA LYS A 140 11.41 -2.38 -0.37
C LYS A 140 12.05 -3.28 -1.44
N PRO A 141 11.79 -4.60 -1.51
CA PRO A 141 12.42 -5.48 -2.52
C PRO A 141 11.99 -5.20 -3.97
N VAL A 142 10.85 -4.54 -4.17
CA VAL A 142 10.31 -4.21 -5.51
C VAL A 142 10.17 -2.71 -5.74
N ARG A 143 10.65 -1.87 -4.81
CA ARG A 143 10.47 -0.41 -4.84
C ARG A 143 10.90 0.21 -6.18
N ASP A 144 12.10 -0.15 -6.63
CA ASP A 144 12.74 0.45 -7.80
C ASP A 144 12.64 -0.45 -9.06
N HIS A 145 12.18 -1.70 -8.89
CA HIS A 145 12.14 -2.73 -9.94
C HIS A 145 10.75 -3.38 -10.07
N PHE A 146 9.68 -2.64 -9.76
CA PHE A 146 8.32 -3.19 -9.74
C PHE A 146 7.91 -3.77 -11.09
N VAL A 147 8.19 -3.05 -12.19
CA VAL A 147 7.86 -3.49 -13.55
C VAL A 147 8.55 -4.82 -13.87
N GLU A 148 9.84 -4.93 -13.60
CA GLU A 148 10.63 -6.13 -13.90
C GLU A 148 10.25 -7.32 -13.02
N ARG A 149 10.07 -7.08 -11.71
CA ARG A 149 9.92 -8.15 -10.71
C ARG A 149 8.48 -8.59 -10.48
N VAL A 150 7.50 -7.75 -10.82
CA VAL A 150 6.07 -8.02 -10.56
C VAL A 150 5.27 -8.07 -11.86
N LEU A 151 5.43 -7.10 -12.77
CA LEU A 151 4.65 -7.09 -14.02
C LEU A 151 5.17 -8.10 -15.05
N LYS A 152 6.49 -8.11 -15.31
CA LYS A 152 7.10 -8.96 -16.35
C LYS A 152 7.38 -10.40 -15.92
N ARG A 153 7.27 -10.72 -14.63
CA ARG A 153 7.75 -12.00 -14.07
C ARG A 153 6.83 -13.21 -14.38
N GLU A 154 5.84 -13.05 -15.26
CA GLU A 154 4.89 -14.10 -15.62
C GLU A 154 4.84 -14.45 -17.12
N THR A 155 5.99 -14.38 -17.81
CA THR A 155 6.11 -14.96 -19.17
C THR A 155 7.02 -16.19 -19.25
N THR A 156 7.60 -16.69 -18.13
CA THR A 156 8.65 -17.72 -18.23
C THR A 156 8.45 -18.98 -17.37
N GLN A 157 7.40 -19.11 -16.57
CA GLN A 157 7.14 -20.39 -15.88
C GLN A 157 5.65 -20.74 -15.84
N LYS A 158 5.13 -21.14 -16.99
CA LYS A 158 4.16 -22.22 -17.07
C LYS A 158 4.73 -23.28 -18.02
N VAL A 159 5.75 -24.00 -17.57
CA VAL A 159 5.91 -25.37 -18.05
C VAL A 159 4.90 -26.15 -17.22
N THR A 160 3.81 -26.50 -17.86
CA THR A 160 2.71 -27.25 -17.28
C THR A 160 3.16 -28.71 -17.12
N LEU A 161 2.65 -29.43 -16.12
CA LEU A 161 2.90 -30.88 -16.01
C LEU A 161 2.52 -31.64 -17.30
N LEU A 162 1.58 -31.11 -18.09
CA LEU A 162 1.29 -31.60 -19.43
C LEU A 162 2.49 -31.51 -20.38
N ASP A 163 3.23 -30.40 -20.38
CA ASP A 163 4.39 -30.21 -21.26
C ASP A 163 5.51 -31.21 -20.90
N LEU A 164 5.68 -31.49 -19.60
CA LEU A 164 6.66 -32.47 -19.10
C LEU A 164 6.24 -33.93 -19.37
N LEU A 165 4.93 -34.20 -19.46
CA LEU A 165 4.41 -35.54 -19.75
C LEU A 165 4.43 -35.84 -21.25
N GLN A 166 4.18 -34.85 -22.10
CA GLN A 166 4.24 -35.01 -23.55
C GLN A 166 5.68 -35.27 -24.04
N GLU A 167 6.71 -34.71 -23.40
CA GLU A 167 8.12 -35.00 -23.72
C GLU A 167 8.58 -36.42 -23.32
N GLN A 168 7.86 -37.12 -22.44
CA GLN A 168 8.17 -38.50 -22.03
C GLN A 168 7.49 -39.55 -22.91
N GLU A 169 6.44 -39.19 -23.66
CA GLU A 169 5.73 -40.11 -24.56
C GLU A 169 6.32 -40.11 -25.99
N GLU A 170 7.16 -39.12 -26.34
CA GLU A 170 7.80 -39.00 -27.66
C GLU A 170 9.26 -39.54 -27.74
N LYS A 171 9.74 -40.25 -26.70
CA LYS A 171 11.06 -40.94 -26.70
C LYS A 171 10.91 -42.45 -26.58
#